data_AF-A0A8T6ZC54-F1
#
_entry.id   AF-A0A8T6ZC54-F1
#
_cell.length_a   1.000
_cell.length_b   1.000
_cell.length_c   1.000
_cell.angle_alpha   90.00
_cell.angle_beta   90.00
_cell.angle_gamma   90.00
#
_symmetry.space_group_name_H-M   'P 1'
#
loop_
_entity.id
_entity.type
_entity.pdbx_description
1 polymer ?
#
loop_
_entity_poly.entity_id
_entity_poly.type
_entity_poly.pdbx_seq_one_letter_code
_entity_poly.pdbx_strand_id
1 'polypeptide(L)'
;MTAATFNALAEAKARIASEKQATRAAQAALHAARLDALRDRYRDAFGQCTDGERTAAARNLFAAAAIFERDARHFPSRIKKAIAQMDLAVFMLAGKARP
;
A
#
# COMPACT_ATOMS: atom_id res chain seq x y z
N MET A 1 26.53 -12.36 36.55
CA MET A 1 26.18 -12.15 35.12
C MET A 1 27.40 -11.53 34.45
N THR A 2 27.99 -12.15 33.43
CA THR A 2 29.32 -11.75 32.89
C THR A 2 29.18 -10.79 31.71
N ALA A 3 30.24 -10.02 31.39
CA ALA A 3 30.27 -9.10 30.25
C ALA A 3 29.95 -9.80 28.91
N ALA A 4 30.33 -11.07 28.77
CA ALA A 4 30.01 -11.89 27.60
C ALA A 4 28.50 -12.12 27.42
N THR A 5 27.75 -12.30 28.53
CA THR A 5 26.29 -12.46 28.47
C THR A 5 25.59 -11.17 28.03
N PHE A 6 26.09 -10.01 28.46
CA PHE A 6 25.57 -8.71 28.01
C PHE A 6 25.83 -8.46 26.53
N ASN A 7 27.04 -8.79 26.04
CA ASN A 7 27.39 -8.62 24.64
C ASN A 7 26.54 -9.54 23.72
N ALA A 8 26.37 -10.80 24.10
CA ALA A 8 25.51 -11.74 23.36
C ALA A 8 24.04 -11.28 23.29
N LEU A 9 23.50 -10.70 24.37
CA LEU A 9 22.15 -10.15 24.38
C LEU A 9 22.03 -8.90 23.48
N ALA A 10 23.04 -8.04 23.46
CA ALA A 10 23.07 -6.87 22.58
C ALA A 10 23.11 -7.27 21.10
N GLU A 11 23.94 -8.25 20.75
CA GLU A 11 24.02 -8.81 19.39
C GLU A 11 22.68 -9.45 18.97
N ALA A 12 22.05 -10.23 19.85
CA ALA A 12 20.74 -10.82 19.56
C ALA A 12 19.66 -9.76 19.33
N LYS A 13 19.62 -8.69 20.14
CA LYS A 13 18.70 -7.56 19.94
C LYS A 13 18.93 -6.83 18.63
N ALA A 14 20.20 -6.62 18.25
CA ALA A 14 20.57 -5.98 17.00
C ALA A 14 20.11 -6.81 15.79
N ARG A 15 20.29 -8.14 15.83
CA ARG A 15 19.81 -9.05 14.78
C ARG A 15 18.29 -9.00 14.62
N ILE A 16 17.54 -9.10 15.73
CA ILE A 16 16.07 -9.02 15.70
C ILE A 16 15.61 -7.66 15.15
N ALA A 17 16.28 -6.56 15.51
CA ALA A 17 15.97 -5.24 14.98
C ALA A 17 16.21 -5.14 13.47
N SER A 18 17.33 -5.69 12.99
CA SER A 18 17.67 -5.76 11.56
C SER A 18 16.64 -6.57 10.77
N GLU A 19 16.26 -7.75 11.24
CA GLU A 19 15.25 -8.60 10.59
C GLU A 19 13.87 -7.92 10.53
N LYS A 20 13.46 -7.25 11.61
CA LYS A 20 12.23 -6.44 11.63
C LYS A 20 12.29 -5.31 10.61
N GLN A 21 13.43 -4.65 10.48
CA GLN A 21 13.62 -3.59 9.50
C GLN A 21 13.56 -4.11 8.06
N ALA A 22 14.21 -5.24 7.77
CA ALA A 22 14.15 -5.89 6.46
C ALA A 22 12.71 -6.29 6.10
N THR A 23 11.97 -6.86 7.06
CA THR A 23 10.57 -7.25 6.87
C THR A 23 9.68 -6.04 6.55
N ARG A 24 9.88 -4.92 7.26
CA ARG A 24 9.16 -3.67 6.99
C ARG A 24 9.47 -3.12 5.60
N ALA A 25 10.73 -3.15 5.19
CA ALA A 25 11.14 -2.71 3.85
C ALA A 25 10.51 -3.58 2.76
N ALA A 26 10.50 -4.91 2.94
CA ALA A 26 9.86 -5.83 2.01
C ALA A 26 8.34 -5.59 1.91
N GLN A 27 7.66 -5.36 3.03
CA GLN A 27 6.23 -5.02 3.04
C GLN A 27 5.95 -3.69 2.34
N ALA A 28 6.80 -2.68 2.54
CA ALA A 28 6.68 -1.40 1.86
C ALA A 28 6.83 -1.55 0.34
N ALA A 29 7.82 -2.33 -0.11
CA ALA A 29 8.03 -2.62 -1.53
C ALA A 29 6.83 -3.37 -2.14
N LEU A 30 6.29 -4.37 -1.45
CA LEU A 30 5.10 -5.10 -1.87
C LEU A 30 3.88 -4.17 -2.02
N HIS A 31 3.68 -3.26 -1.06
CA HIS A 31 2.57 -2.31 -1.12
C HIS A 31 2.74 -1.29 -2.25
N ALA A 32 3.96 -0.80 -2.51
CA ALA A 32 4.25 0.08 -3.63
C ALA A 32 3.93 -0.61 -4.97
N ALA A 33 4.45 -1.84 -5.19
CA ALA A 33 4.16 -2.61 -6.39
C ALA A 33 2.67 -2.87 -6.60
N ARG A 34 1.91 -3.12 -5.51
CA ARG A 34 0.45 -3.26 -5.58
C ARG A 34 -0.25 -1.97 -5.99
N LEU A 35 0.17 -0.81 -5.45
CA LEU A 35 -0.38 0.47 -5.85
C LEU A 35 -0.09 0.78 -7.33
N ASP A 36 1.10 0.48 -7.82
CA ASP A 36 1.45 0.67 -9.24
C ASP A 36 0.55 -0.18 -10.15
N ALA A 37 0.39 -1.47 -9.83
CA ALA A 37 -0.52 -2.34 -10.58
C ALA A 37 -1.98 -1.85 -10.55
N LEU A 38 -2.43 -1.26 -9.44
CA LEU A 38 -3.76 -0.67 -9.34
C LEU A 38 -3.90 0.63 -10.13
N ARG A 39 -2.84 1.45 -10.22
CA ARG A 39 -2.82 2.65 -11.08
C ARG A 39 -2.95 2.28 -12.55
N ASP A 40 -2.26 1.22 -12.99
CA ASP A 40 -2.38 0.72 -14.35
C ASP A 40 -3.81 0.28 -14.66
N ARG A 41 -4.39 -0.58 -13.81
CA ARG A 41 -5.78 -1.02 -13.94
C ARG A 41 -6.78 0.15 -13.91
N TYR A 42 -6.53 1.13 -13.05
CA TYR A 42 -7.36 2.34 -12.97
C TYR A 42 -7.30 3.12 -14.28
N ARG A 43 -6.11 3.40 -14.81
CA ARG A 43 -5.93 4.12 -16.07
C ARG A 43 -6.64 3.42 -17.23
N ASP A 44 -6.46 2.11 -17.34
CA ASP A 44 -7.05 1.32 -18.41
C ASP A 44 -8.58 1.32 -18.31
N ALA A 45 -9.14 1.08 -17.12
CA ALA A 45 -10.59 1.10 -16.89
C ALA A 45 -11.19 2.50 -17.05
N PHE A 46 -10.48 3.55 -16.63
CA PHE A 46 -10.93 4.94 -16.75
C PHE A 46 -11.07 5.36 -18.22
N GLY A 47 -10.15 4.95 -19.09
CA GLY A 47 -10.23 5.23 -20.52
C GLY A 47 -11.36 4.49 -21.25
N GLN A 48 -11.88 3.41 -20.67
CA GLN A 48 -12.96 2.59 -21.24
C GLN A 48 -14.34 2.91 -20.65
N CYS A 49 -14.40 3.55 -19.48
CA CYS A 49 -15.65 3.84 -18.79
C CYS A 49 -16.38 5.03 -19.46
N THR A 50 -17.62 4.82 -19.89
CA THR A 50 -18.48 5.87 -20.47
C THR A 50 -19.48 6.46 -19.47
N ASP A 51 -19.58 5.87 -18.27
CA ASP A 51 -20.46 6.34 -17.20
C ASP A 51 -19.78 7.48 -16.43
N GLY A 52 -20.30 8.70 -16.60
CA GLY A 52 -19.76 9.90 -16.00
C GLY A 52 -19.84 9.93 -14.47
N GLU A 53 -20.88 9.35 -13.87
CA GLU A 53 -21.05 9.31 -12.41
C GLU A 53 -20.05 8.35 -11.78
N ARG A 54 -19.89 7.16 -12.37
CA ARG A 54 -18.86 6.19 -11.95
C ARG A 54 -17.47 6.75 -12.11
N THR A 55 -17.20 7.43 -13.22
CA THR A 55 -15.93 8.10 -13.48
C THR A 55 -15.63 9.16 -12.43
N ALA A 56 -16.61 10.00 -12.08
CA ALA A 56 -16.46 11.02 -11.04
C ALA A 56 -16.20 10.39 -9.66
N ALA A 57 -16.98 9.37 -9.28
CA ALA A 57 -16.80 8.66 -8.02
C ALA A 57 -15.41 8.00 -7.92
N ALA A 58 -14.98 7.30 -8.97
CA ALA A 58 -13.67 6.66 -9.04
C ALA A 58 -12.53 7.68 -8.93
N ARG A 59 -12.68 8.86 -9.53
CA ARG A 59 -11.71 9.95 -9.45
C ARG A 59 -11.56 10.49 -8.02
N ASN A 60 -12.67 10.62 -7.28
CA ASN A 60 -12.65 11.02 -5.87
C ASN A 60 -11.97 9.95 -4.99
N LEU A 61 -12.24 8.67 -5.25
CA LEU A 61 -11.59 7.55 -4.54
C LEU A 61 -10.09 7.50 -4.83
N PHE A 62 -9.67 7.72 -6.08
CA PHE A 62 -8.26 7.81 -6.45
C PHE A 62 -7.56 8.97 -5.73
N ALA A 63 -8.20 10.14 -5.65
CA ALA A 63 -7.66 11.28 -4.91
C ALA A 63 -7.54 10.99 -3.41
N ALA A 64 -8.53 10.33 -2.80
CA ALA A 64 -8.48 9.89 -1.41
C ALA A 64 -7.35 8.87 -1.18
N ALA A 65 -7.13 7.93 -2.10
CA ALA A 65 -6.04 6.96 -2.05
C ALA A 65 -4.67 7.66 -2.00
N ALA A 66 -4.46 8.68 -2.83
CA ALA A 66 -3.21 9.45 -2.86
C ALA A 66 -2.94 10.18 -1.53
N ILE A 67 -3.97 10.68 -0.85
CA ILE A 67 -3.82 11.27 0.50
C ILE A 67 -3.35 10.20 1.49
N PHE A 68 -4.01 9.03 1.52
CA PHE A 68 -3.61 7.96 2.44
C PHE A 68 -2.21 7.42 2.16
N GLU A 69 -1.80 7.34 0.90
CA GLU A 69 -0.44 6.94 0.53
C GLU A 69 0.59 7.96 1.00
N ARG A 70 0.30 9.26 0.83
CA ARG A 70 1.13 10.35 1.35
C ARG A 70 1.29 10.24 2.86
N ASP A 71 0.19 10.05 3.57
CA ASP A 71 0.16 9.95 5.03
C ASP A 71 0.86 8.68 5.52
N ALA A 72 0.96 7.63 4.70
CA ALA A 72 1.63 6.38 5.04
C ALA A 72 3.13 6.55 5.32
N ARG A 73 3.75 7.65 4.84
CA ARG A 73 5.14 8.01 5.19
C ARG A 73 5.34 8.23 6.69
N HIS A 74 4.31 8.72 7.37
CA HIS A 74 4.33 8.99 8.81
C HIS A 74 3.52 7.94 9.59
N PHE A 75 2.47 7.40 8.98
CA PHE A 75 1.56 6.44 9.58
C PHE A 75 1.44 5.20 8.69
N PRO A 76 2.38 4.22 8.76
CA PRO A 76 2.45 3.10 7.81
C PRO A 76 1.14 2.31 7.66
N SER A 77 0.27 2.29 8.66
CA SER A 77 -1.05 1.65 8.60
C SER A 77 -1.98 2.25 7.53
N ARG A 78 -1.75 3.50 7.10
CA ARG A 78 -2.55 4.19 6.07
C ARG A 78 -2.37 3.61 4.67
N ILE A 79 -1.27 2.90 4.39
CA ILE A 79 -1.04 2.30 3.07
C ILE A 79 -2.13 1.29 2.70
N LYS A 80 -2.65 0.54 3.68
CA LYS A 80 -3.75 -0.41 3.48
C LYS A 80 -5.05 0.30 3.09
N LYS A 81 -5.26 1.53 3.58
CA LYS A 81 -6.41 2.37 3.21
C LYS A 81 -6.24 2.94 1.81
N ALA A 82 -5.02 3.36 1.43
CA ALA A 82 -4.74 3.79 0.06
C ALA A 82 -5.06 2.66 -0.95
N ILE A 83 -4.56 1.45 -0.68
CA ILE A 83 -4.84 0.26 -1.50
C ILE A 83 -6.34 -0.01 -1.61
N ALA A 84 -7.06 -0.02 -0.48
CA ALA A 84 -8.50 -0.29 -0.46
C ALA A 84 -9.32 0.76 -1.25
N GLN A 85 -8.94 2.03 -1.17
CA GLN A 85 -9.59 3.10 -1.95
C GLN A 85 -9.33 2.93 -3.45
N MET A 86 -8.11 2.55 -3.84
CA MET A 86 -7.78 2.37 -5.25
C MET A 86 -8.40 1.10 -5.84
N ASP A 87 -8.48 0.01 -5.06
CA ASP A 87 -9.26 -1.18 -5.41
C ASP A 87 -10.74 -0.82 -5.67
N LEU A 88 -11.33 -0.01 -4.79
CA LEU A 88 -12.71 0.44 -4.97
C LEU A 88 -12.87 1.37 -6.18
N ALA A 89 -11.91 2.26 -6.43
CA ALA A 89 -11.90 3.12 -7.61
C ALA A 89 -11.89 2.30 -8.91
N VAL A 90 -11.03 1.28 -8.99
CA VAL A 90 -11.00 0.33 -10.11
C VAL A 90 -12.33 -0.41 -10.24
N PHE A 91 -12.90 -0.87 -9.12
CA PHE A 91 -14.18 -1.58 -9.11
C PHE A 91 -15.33 -0.73 -9.64
N MET A 92 -15.37 0.56 -9.30
CA MET A 92 -16.38 1.50 -9.83
C MET A 92 -16.31 1.59 -11.36
N LEU A 93 -15.11 1.65 -11.93
CA LEU A 93 -14.88 1.82 -13.37
C LEU A 93 -15.09 0.54 -14.16
N ALA A 94 -14.51 -0.56 -13.71
CA ALA A 94 -14.51 -1.83 -14.43
C ALA A 94 -15.83 -2.62 -14.26
N GLY A 95 -16.74 -2.14 -13.40
CA GLY A 95 -18.10 -2.65 -13.23
C GLY A 95 -18.19 -4.17 -13.16
N LYS A 96 -17.94 -4.78 -11.99
CA LYS A 96 -17.92 -6.26 -11.83
C LYS A 96 -17.19 -6.95 -13.00
N ALA A 97 -15.92 -6.59 -13.22
CA ALA A 97 -15.10 -7.36 -14.15
C ALA A 97 -15.07 -8.83 -13.70
N ARG A 98 -15.42 -9.71 -14.65
CA ARG A 98 -15.53 -11.17 -14.60
C ARG A 98 -14.36 -11.87 -13.87
N PRO A 99 -14.59 -13.10 -13.35
CA PRO A 99 -13.59 -13.91 -12.66
C PRO A 99 -12.26 -14.02 -13.39
#